data_AF-A0A4P9ZAR0-F1
#
_entry.id   AF-A0A4P9ZAR0-F1
#
_cell.length_a   1.000
_cell.length_b   1.000
_cell.length_c   1.000
_cell.angle_alpha   90.00
_cell.angle_beta   90.00
_cell.angle_gamma   90.00
#
_symmetry.space_group_name_H-M   'P 1'
#
loop_
_entity.id
_entity.type
_entity.pdbx_description
1 polymer ?
#
loop_
_entity_poly.entity_id
_entity_poly.type
_entity_poly.pdbx_seq_one_letter_code
_entity_poly.pdbx_strand_id
1 'polypeptide(L)'
;MGRAFYEDDKLITTTPGLNAEISPVLKEQESAHGNISFVNGMSVRSAPYLEKYAEKLRLVLHETLSVASAEIGTQKSALVNEFANLKQKVTDIVQEPVVPQLINVVGPVLLTSVVVAHRSLPVRFVATTFVGGACVKYYMPRTYAEAKTRLLLTEKVHFQQSQRVRADVLAQLDAFQSDARAFGNRAGNDLQQQIHQARKWLERVLED
;
A
#
# COMPACT_ATOMS: atom_id res chain seq x y z
N MET A 1 12.35 -50.85 -88.61
CA MET A 1 11.83 -51.76 -87.57
C MET A 1 12.03 -51.09 -86.22
N GLY A 2 11.04 -50.30 -85.79
CA GLY A 2 10.95 -49.74 -84.45
C GLY A 2 9.56 -50.06 -83.94
N ARG A 3 9.46 -50.96 -82.95
CA ARG A 3 8.27 -51.31 -82.15
C ARG A 3 8.63 -52.53 -81.30
N ALA A 4 9.26 -52.29 -80.16
CA ALA A 4 9.42 -53.26 -79.07
C ALA A 4 9.50 -52.54 -77.70
N PHE A 5 8.95 -51.32 -77.60
CA PHE A 5 9.02 -50.50 -76.39
C PHE A 5 7.73 -50.59 -75.54
N TYR A 6 6.81 -51.49 -75.89
CA TYR A 6 5.49 -51.59 -75.23
C TYR A 6 5.13 -53.00 -74.74
N GLU A 7 6.07 -53.96 -74.68
CA GLU A 7 5.72 -55.34 -74.33
C GLU A 7 5.78 -55.71 -72.84
N ASP A 8 6.31 -54.85 -71.95
CA ASP A 8 6.48 -55.20 -70.54
C ASP A 8 5.70 -54.33 -69.53
N ASP A 9 4.85 -53.42 -69.99
CA ASP A 9 3.89 -52.79 -69.08
C ASP A 9 2.71 -53.73 -68.86
N LYS A 10 2.83 -54.59 -67.84
CA LYS A 10 1.69 -55.32 -67.29
C LYS A 10 0.58 -54.31 -67.03
N LEU A 11 -0.52 -54.47 -67.75
CA LEU A 11 -1.74 -53.69 -67.60
C LEU A 11 -2.30 -53.95 -66.19
N ILE A 12 -1.88 -53.15 -65.20
CA ILE A 12 -2.51 -53.13 -63.88
C ILE A 12 -3.80 -52.34 -64.06
N THR A 13 -4.88 -53.05 -64.37
CA THR A 13 -6.23 -52.51 -64.27
C THR A 13 -6.48 -52.16 -62.81
N THR A 14 -6.35 -50.88 -62.46
CA THR A 14 -6.87 -50.37 -61.20
C THR A 14 -8.39 -50.52 -61.26
N THR A 15 -8.89 -51.59 -60.67
CA THR A 15 -10.32 -51.77 -60.43
C THR A 15 -10.74 -50.64 -59.47
N PRO A 16 -11.57 -49.67 -59.90
CA PRO A 16 -12.00 -48.64 -58.98
C PRO A 16 -13.01 -49.27 -58.02
N GLY A 17 -12.69 -49.27 -56.72
CA GLY A 17 -13.62 -49.69 -55.68
C GLY A 17 -13.15 -50.75 -54.68
N LEU A 18 -11.86 -51.09 -54.61
CA LEU A 18 -11.36 -51.90 -53.49
C LEU A 18 -10.94 -51.00 -52.32
N ASN A 19 -11.81 -50.91 -51.31
CA ASN A 19 -11.47 -50.44 -49.96
C ASN A 19 -10.73 -51.55 -49.18
N ALA A 20 -9.59 -52.02 -49.70
CA ALA A 20 -8.73 -52.93 -48.97
C ALA A 20 -7.48 -52.16 -48.49
N GLU A 21 -7.09 -52.38 -47.24
CA GLU A 21 -5.89 -51.77 -46.67
C GLU A 21 -4.65 -52.15 -47.49
N ILE A 22 -3.90 -51.14 -47.90
CA ILE A 22 -2.66 -51.27 -48.67
C ILE A 22 -1.69 -52.14 -47.87
N SER A 23 -1.09 -53.14 -48.52
CA SER A 23 -0.14 -54.03 -47.88
C SER A 23 1.06 -53.24 -47.31
N PRO A 24 1.61 -53.64 -46.15
CA PRO A 24 2.65 -52.85 -45.46
C PRO A 24 3.89 -52.63 -46.32
N VAL A 25 4.19 -53.56 -47.23
CA VAL A 25 5.36 -53.52 -48.13
C VAL A 25 5.22 -52.43 -49.21
N LEU A 26 4.01 -52.20 -49.73
CA LEU A 26 3.75 -51.13 -50.71
C LEU A 26 3.71 -49.75 -50.05
N LYS A 27 3.26 -49.70 -48.79
CA LYS A 27 3.23 -48.47 -47.99
C LYS A 27 4.63 -47.92 -47.74
N GLU A 28 5.62 -48.79 -47.54
CA GLU A 28 7.03 -48.39 -47.40
C GLU A 28 7.64 -47.92 -48.72
N GLN A 29 7.34 -48.59 -49.84
CA GLN A 29 7.89 -48.25 -51.16
C GLN A 29 7.29 -46.97 -51.77
N GLU A 30 6.01 -46.67 -51.54
CA GLU A 30 5.40 -45.38 -51.94
C GLU A 30 5.68 -44.25 -50.93
N SER A 31 6.14 -44.56 -49.72
CA SER A 31 6.57 -43.57 -48.72
C SER A 31 7.97 -43.01 -49.02
N ALA A 32 8.18 -42.54 -50.25
CA ALA A 32 9.31 -41.67 -50.53
C ALA A 32 9.15 -40.38 -49.71
N HIS A 33 9.85 -40.30 -48.57
CA HIS A 33 10.08 -39.15 -47.69
C HIS A 33 9.04 -38.88 -46.58
N GLY A 34 9.16 -39.64 -45.49
CA GLY A 34 8.79 -39.18 -44.13
C GLY A 34 7.41 -39.59 -43.62
N ASN A 35 7.24 -39.53 -42.30
CA ASN A 35 6.03 -39.92 -41.58
C ASN A 35 4.88 -38.96 -41.96
N ILE A 36 3.89 -39.45 -42.72
CA ILE A 36 2.73 -38.66 -43.15
C ILE A 36 1.62 -38.87 -42.11
N SER A 37 1.31 -37.83 -41.33
CA SER A 37 0.18 -37.83 -40.40
C SER A 37 -0.98 -37.03 -40.99
N PHE A 38 -2.20 -37.56 -40.89
CA PHE A 38 -3.41 -36.85 -41.31
C PHE A 38 -4.01 -36.12 -40.10
N VAL A 39 -4.05 -34.79 -40.16
CA VAL A 39 -4.72 -33.95 -39.16
C VAL A 39 -5.83 -33.18 -39.87
N ASN A 40 -7.08 -33.35 -39.41
CA ASN A 40 -8.28 -32.71 -40.00
C ASN A 40 -8.43 -32.92 -41.52
N GLY A 41 -8.16 -34.13 -42.03
CA GLY A 41 -8.34 -34.47 -43.44
C GLY A 41 -7.26 -33.96 -44.40
N MET A 42 -6.23 -33.25 -43.91
CA MET A 42 -5.07 -32.84 -44.71
C MET A 42 -3.84 -33.70 -44.35
N SER A 43 -3.09 -34.14 -45.38
CA SER A 43 -1.82 -34.84 -45.20
C SER A 43 -0.72 -33.85 -44.84
N VAL A 44 -0.23 -33.94 -43.60
CA VAL A 44 0.89 -33.11 -43.13
C VAL A 44 2.15 -33.96 -43.11
N ARG A 45 3.17 -33.51 -43.85
CA ARG A 45 4.52 -34.09 -43.80
C ARG A 45 5.28 -33.37 -42.70
N SER A 46 5.41 -33.98 -41.52
CA SER A 46 6.23 -33.41 -40.45
C SER A 46 7.67 -33.91 -40.58
N ALA A 47 8.63 -33.00 -40.42
CA ALA A 47 10.03 -33.37 -40.26
C ALA A 47 10.26 -33.63 -38.77
N PRO A 48 10.61 -34.87 -38.35
CA PRO A 48 10.66 -35.26 -36.94
C PRO A 48 11.70 -34.46 -36.13
N TYR A 49 12.71 -33.90 -36.80
CA TYR A 49 13.70 -33.02 -36.17
C TYR A 49 13.13 -31.63 -35.87
N LEU A 50 12.38 -31.04 -36.81
CA LEU A 50 11.77 -29.71 -36.61
C LEU A 50 10.65 -29.76 -35.58
N GLU A 51 9.89 -30.85 -35.54
CA GLU A 51 8.83 -31.05 -34.55
C GLU A 51 9.38 -31.09 -33.13
N LYS A 52 10.50 -31.80 -32.90
CA LYS A 52 11.19 -31.82 -31.60
C LYS A 52 11.69 -30.44 -31.16
N TYR A 53 12.22 -29.63 -32.07
CA TYR A 53 12.68 -28.27 -31.73
C TYR A 53 11.51 -27.32 -31.50
N ALA A 54 10.44 -27.41 -32.30
CA ALA A 54 9.24 -26.61 -32.15
C ALA A 54 8.49 -26.93 -30.85
N GLU A 55 8.41 -28.21 -30.48
CA GLU A 55 7.81 -28.66 -29.23
C GLU A 55 8.62 -28.17 -28.02
N LYS A 56 9.95 -28.30 -28.05
CA LYS A 56 10.83 -27.74 -27.01
C LYS A 56 10.68 -26.23 -26.87
N LEU A 57 10.68 -25.50 -27.99
CA LEU A 57 10.52 -24.05 -27.99
C LEU A 57 9.15 -23.66 -27.43
N ARG A 58 8.09 -24.38 -27.81
CA ARG A 58 6.74 -24.17 -27.27
C ARG A 58 6.68 -24.41 -25.76
N LEU A 59 7.30 -25.48 -25.27
CA LEU A 59 7.35 -25.78 -23.84
C LEU A 59 8.08 -24.68 -23.06
N VAL A 60 9.25 -24.25 -23.54
CA VAL A 60 10.02 -23.16 -22.91
C VAL A 60 9.26 -21.84 -22.92
N LEU A 61 8.61 -21.48 -24.04
CA LEU A 61 7.77 -20.29 -24.10
C LEU A 61 6.55 -20.39 -23.18
N HIS A 62 5.93 -21.57 -23.09
CA HIS A 62 4.78 -21.75 -22.22
C HIS A 62 5.18 -21.66 -20.75
N GLU A 63 6.28 -22.28 -20.34
CA GLU A 63 6.79 -22.20 -18.97
C GLU A 63 7.18 -20.77 -18.60
N THR A 64 7.96 -20.09 -19.44
CA THR A 64 8.39 -18.71 -19.17
C THR A 64 7.21 -17.74 -19.10
N LEU A 65 6.24 -17.85 -20.02
CA LEU A 65 5.03 -17.02 -20.00
C LEU A 65 4.12 -17.36 -18.81
N SER A 66 4.02 -18.65 -18.46
CA SER A 66 3.24 -19.09 -17.31
C SER A 66 3.81 -18.54 -16.00
N VAL A 67 5.13 -18.69 -15.79
CA VAL A 67 5.82 -18.14 -14.61
C VAL A 67 5.69 -16.62 -14.56
N ALA A 68 5.95 -15.92 -15.67
CA ALA A 68 5.80 -14.46 -15.71
C ALA A 68 4.36 -14.02 -15.41
N SER A 69 3.35 -14.73 -15.95
CA SER A 69 1.95 -14.42 -15.67
C SER A 69 1.58 -14.65 -14.20
N ALA A 70 2.13 -15.69 -13.58
CA ALA A 70 1.93 -15.99 -12.16
C ALA A 70 2.60 -14.96 -11.26
N GLU A 71 3.82 -14.54 -11.58
CA GLU A 71 4.53 -13.49 -10.85
C GLU A 71 3.81 -12.15 -10.95
N ILE A 72 3.36 -11.75 -12.15
CA ILE A 72 2.59 -10.52 -12.35
C ILE A 72 1.26 -10.60 -11.59
N GLY A 73 0.57 -11.75 -11.63
CA GLY A 73 -0.66 -11.98 -10.87
C GLY A 73 -0.44 -11.84 -9.36
N THR A 74 0.66 -12.40 -8.86
CA THR A 74 1.05 -12.33 -7.45
C THR A 74 1.37 -10.90 -7.03
N GLN A 75 2.17 -10.18 -7.81
CA GLN A 75 2.50 -8.77 -7.54
C GLN A 75 1.25 -7.89 -7.56
N LYS A 76 0.36 -8.07 -8.54
CA LYS A 76 -0.90 -7.32 -8.60
C LYS A 76 -1.77 -7.60 -7.38
N SER A 77 -1.89 -8.87 -6.97
CA SER A 77 -2.66 -9.22 -5.77
C SER A 77 -2.03 -8.64 -4.51
N ALA A 78 -0.71 -8.69 -4.37
CA ALA A 78 0.00 -8.08 -3.26
C ALA A 78 -0.25 -6.57 -3.19
N LEU A 79 -0.18 -5.86 -4.32
CA LEU A 79 -0.46 -4.42 -4.38
C LEU A 79 -1.91 -4.10 -4.00
N VAL A 80 -2.88 -4.87 -4.47
CA VAL A 80 -4.30 -4.68 -4.11
C VAL A 80 -4.50 -4.92 -2.61
N ASN A 81 -3.86 -5.93 -2.04
CA ASN A 81 -3.93 -6.22 -0.60
C ASN A 81 -3.28 -5.11 0.22
N GLU A 82 -2.11 -4.63 -0.18
CA GLU A 82 -1.44 -3.51 0.50
C GLU A 82 -2.27 -2.23 0.42
N PHE A 83 -2.88 -1.95 -0.73
CA PHE A 83 -3.77 -0.81 -0.88
C PHE A 83 -5.04 -0.94 -0.03
N ALA A 84 -5.64 -2.12 0.02
CA ALA A 84 -6.79 -2.40 0.88
C ALA A 84 -6.42 -2.25 2.36
N ASN A 85 -5.26 -2.77 2.78
CA ASN A 85 -4.71 -2.62 4.12
C ASN A 85 -4.47 -1.15 4.47
N LEU A 86 -3.91 -0.37 3.54
CA LEU A 86 -3.69 1.06 3.73
C LEU A 86 -5.01 1.81 3.88
N LYS A 87 -5.99 1.52 3.02
CA LYS A 87 -7.34 2.09 3.11
C LYS A 87 -8.01 1.75 4.43
N GLN A 88 -7.88 0.51 4.89
CA GLN A 88 -8.43 0.08 6.18
C GLN A 88 -7.75 0.82 7.33
N LYS A 89 -6.41 0.89 7.34
CA LYS A 89 -5.65 1.63 8.37
C LYS A 89 -6.05 3.11 8.44
N VAL A 90 -6.32 3.74 7.29
CA VAL A 90 -6.79 5.14 7.23
C VAL A 90 -8.21 5.25 7.78
N THR A 91 -9.12 4.36 7.37
CA THR A 91 -10.50 4.33 7.87
C THR A 91 -10.56 4.10 9.38
N ASP A 92 -9.69 3.26 9.93
CA ASP A 92 -9.63 3.01 11.37
C ASP A 92 -9.22 4.25 12.16
N ILE A 93 -8.35 5.09 11.59
CA ILE A 93 -7.87 6.32 12.22
C ILE A 93 -8.94 7.41 12.09
N VAL A 94 -9.53 7.56 10.91
CA VAL A 94 -10.52 8.58 10.60
C VAL A 94 -11.92 8.05 10.91
N GLN A 95 -12.32 8.16 12.17
CA GLN A 95 -13.63 7.67 12.64
C GLN A 95 -14.78 8.63 12.33
N GLU A 96 -14.47 9.87 11.98
CA GLU A 96 -15.47 10.93 11.77
C GLU A 96 -15.69 11.23 10.28
N PRO A 97 -16.90 11.70 9.90
CA PRO A 97 -17.19 12.05 8.53
C PRO A 97 -16.21 13.12 8.03
N VAL A 98 -15.47 12.79 6.97
CA VAL A 98 -14.43 13.67 6.39
C VAL A 98 -15.01 15.01 5.97
N VAL A 99 -16.23 15.02 5.42
CA VAL A 99 -16.95 16.24 5.06
C VAL A 99 -18.15 16.38 6.00
N PRO A 100 -18.36 17.54 6.67
CA PRO A 100 -17.67 18.82 6.52
C PRO A 100 -16.47 19.04 7.47
N GLN A 101 -16.18 18.11 8.38
CA GLN A 101 -15.21 18.33 9.47
C GLN A 101 -13.80 18.69 8.98
N LEU A 102 -13.34 18.09 7.88
CA LEU A 102 -12.02 18.39 7.30
C LEU A 102 -11.91 19.85 6.84
N ILE A 103 -12.98 20.43 6.31
CA ILE A 103 -12.98 21.83 5.86
C ILE A 103 -12.80 22.76 7.08
N ASN A 104 -13.45 22.44 8.20
CA ASN A 104 -13.30 23.16 9.46
C ASN A 104 -11.90 23.04 10.07
N VAL A 105 -11.13 22.02 9.69
CA VAL A 105 -9.72 21.89 10.06
C VAL A 105 -8.80 22.63 9.09
N VAL A 106 -9.01 22.44 7.79
CA VAL A 106 -8.13 22.99 6.75
C VAL A 106 -8.25 24.51 6.65
N GLY A 107 -9.46 25.07 6.79
CA GLY A 107 -9.67 26.52 6.73
C GLY A 107 -8.80 27.31 7.72
N PRO A 108 -8.87 27.03 9.04
CA PRO A 108 -8.01 27.67 10.04
C PRO A 108 -6.51 27.45 9.81
N VAL A 109 -6.09 26.28 9.33
CA VAL A 109 -4.68 25.99 9.02
C VAL A 109 -4.18 26.86 7.86
N LEU A 110 -4.98 26.99 6.80
CA LEU A 110 -4.64 27.85 5.65
C LEU A 110 -4.60 29.32 6.08
N LEU A 111 -5.59 29.78 6.85
CA LEU A 111 -5.60 31.15 7.40
C LEU A 111 -4.35 31.42 8.24
N THR A 112 -3.98 30.49 9.11
CA THR A 112 -2.76 30.60 9.92
C THR A 112 -1.51 30.63 9.05
N SER A 113 -1.46 29.83 7.98
CA SER A 113 -0.33 29.85 7.04
C SER A 113 -0.20 31.18 6.30
N VAL A 114 -1.30 31.88 6.04
CA VAL A 114 -1.29 33.21 5.42
C VAL A 114 -0.87 34.27 6.45
N VAL A 115 -1.41 34.22 7.67
CA VAL A 115 -1.07 35.16 8.74
C VAL A 115 0.42 35.09 9.10
N VAL A 116 1.02 33.90 9.08
CA VAL A 116 2.41 33.66 9.43
C VAL A 116 3.32 33.66 8.18
N ALA A 117 2.82 34.07 7.00
CA ALA A 117 3.55 33.99 5.73
C ALA A 117 4.86 34.80 5.73
N HIS A 118 4.91 35.92 6.45
CA HIS A 118 6.10 36.78 6.55
C HIS A 118 7.10 36.35 7.63
N ARG A 119 6.84 35.25 8.35
CA ARG A 119 7.79 34.72 9.35
C ARG A 119 8.68 33.65 8.72
N SER A 120 9.76 33.34 9.41
CA SER A 120 10.68 32.25 9.03
C SER A 120 9.95 30.91 8.86
N LEU A 121 10.42 30.07 7.95
CA LEU A 121 9.84 28.75 7.67
C LEU A 121 9.56 27.89 8.92
N PRO A 122 10.45 27.81 9.94
CA PRO A 122 10.18 27.01 11.14
C PRO A 122 8.96 27.52 11.92
N VAL A 123 8.85 28.85 12.08
CA VAL A 123 7.72 29.49 12.79
C VAL A 123 6.41 29.22 12.04
N ARG A 124 6.43 29.31 10.71
CA ARG A 124 5.27 28.99 9.89
C ARG A 124 4.84 27.54 10.08
N PHE A 125 5.78 26.60 10.03
CA PHE A 125 5.48 25.17 10.21
C PHE A 125 4.93 24.86 11.61
N VAL A 126 5.55 25.42 12.67
CA VAL A 126 5.10 25.21 14.05
C VAL A 126 3.70 25.80 14.25
N ALA A 127 3.46 27.03 13.79
CA ALA A 127 2.16 27.68 13.95
C ALA A 127 1.04 26.94 13.21
N THR A 128 1.26 26.55 11.96
CA THR A 128 0.25 25.82 11.17
C THR A 128 -0.01 24.42 11.73
N THR A 129 1.02 23.72 12.18
CA THR A 129 0.89 22.40 12.81
C THR A 129 0.16 22.48 14.13
N PHE A 130 0.46 23.49 14.95
CA PHE A 130 -0.23 23.71 16.23
C PHE A 130 -1.72 23.99 16.03
N VAL A 131 -2.05 24.92 15.12
CA VAL A 131 -3.45 25.22 14.80
C VAL A 131 -4.15 24.01 14.19
N GLY A 132 -3.48 23.27 13.29
CA GLY A 132 -4.03 22.03 12.73
C GLY A 132 -4.33 20.99 13.80
N GLY A 133 -3.39 20.75 14.71
CA GLY A 133 -3.59 19.83 15.83
C GLY A 133 -4.72 20.26 16.77
N ALA A 134 -4.83 21.56 17.05
CA ALA A 134 -5.92 22.12 17.86
C ALA A 134 -7.28 21.96 17.16
N CYS A 135 -7.35 22.25 15.86
CA CYS A 135 -8.56 22.09 15.07
C CYS A 135 -8.98 20.62 14.94
N VAL A 136 -8.05 19.69 14.72
CA VAL A 136 -8.35 18.25 14.72
C VAL A 136 -8.86 17.81 16.08
N LYS A 137 -8.28 18.29 17.18
CA LYS A 137 -8.79 17.98 18.54
C LYS A 137 -10.21 18.50 18.78
N TYR A 138 -10.55 19.68 18.24
CA TYR A 138 -11.86 20.31 18.46
C TYR A 138 -12.94 19.78 17.51
N TYR A 139 -12.66 19.74 16.21
CA TYR A 139 -13.61 19.33 15.17
C TYR A 139 -13.61 17.82 14.93
N MET A 140 -12.51 17.12 15.22
CA MET A 140 -12.40 15.66 15.03
C MET A 140 -11.89 14.91 16.28
N PRO A 141 -12.58 15.01 17.43
CA PRO A 141 -12.10 14.47 18.69
C PRO A 141 -11.84 12.95 18.70
N ARG A 142 -12.65 12.15 18.00
CA ARG A 142 -12.48 10.69 17.96
C ARG A 142 -11.25 10.30 17.14
N THR A 143 -11.09 10.92 15.98
CA THR A 143 -9.91 10.77 15.13
C THR A 143 -8.63 11.19 15.88
N TYR A 144 -8.70 12.28 16.65
CA TYR A 144 -7.58 12.71 17.49
C TYR A 144 -7.24 11.68 18.58
N ALA A 145 -8.24 11.12 19.26
CA ALA A 145 -8.03 10.13 20.32
C ALA A 145 -7.39 8.84 19.80
N GLU A 146 -7.83 8.34 18.63
CA GLU A 146 -7.25 7.16 18.00
C GLU A 146 -5.83 7.39 17.50
N ALA A 147 -5.60 8.53 16.82
CA ALA A 147 -4.27 8.90 16.37
C ALA A 147 -3.30 9.01 17.55
N LYS A 148 -3.72 9.64 18.65
CA LYS A 148 -2.94 9.73 19.89
C LYS A 148 -2.66 8.35 20.48
N THR A 149 -3.66 7.47 20.53
CA THR A 149 -3.52 6.13 21.11
C THR A 149 -2.55 5.28 20.29
N ARG A 150 -2.66 5.30 18.96
CA ARG A 150 -1.70 4.61 18.08
C ARG A 150 -0.29 5.15 18.22
N LEU A 151 -0.12 6.47 18.27
CA LEU A 151 1.20 7.08 18.50
C LEU A 151 1.80 6.63 19.84
N LEU A 152 0.99 6.59 20.91
CA LEU A 152 1.41 6.10 22.22
C LEU A 152 1.80 4.63 22.21
N LEU A 153 1.05 3.78 21.48
CA LEU A 153 1.35 2.36 21.34
C LEU A 153 2.66 2.15 20.56
N THR A 154 2.85 2.85 19.45
CA THR A 154 4.08 2.80 18.65
C THR A 154 5.28 3.29 19.47
N GLU A 155 5.11 4.38 20.22
CA GLU A 155 6.14 4.90 21.12
C GLU A 155 6.49 3.88 22.22
N LYS A 156 5.49 3.21 22.81
CA LYS A 156 5.71 2.19 23.84
C LYS A 156 6.52 0.99 23.30
N VAL A 157 6.29 0.61 22.04
CA VAL A 157 6.98 -0.53 21.41
C VAL A 157 8.42 -0.18 21.04
N HIS A 158 8.66 1.00 20.47
CA HIS A 158 9.97 1.35 19.89
C HIS A 158 10.83 2.27 20.77
N PHE A 159 10.22 3.11 21.62
CA PHE A 159 10.91 4.19 22.33
C PHE A 159 10.52 4.23 23.82
N GLN A 160 11.04 3.29 24.60
CA GLN A 160 10.77 3.24 26.04
C GLN A 160 11.38 4.41 26.84
N GLN A 161 12.44 5.04 26.32
CA GLN A 161 13.08 6.18 26.98
C GLN A 161 12.23 7.46 26.90
N SER A 162 11.55 7.71 25.78
CA SER A 162 10.69 8.89 25.64
C SER A 162 9.46 8.82 26.54
N GLN A 163 8.97 7.62 26.84
CA GLN A 163 7.91 7.40 27.84
C GLN A 163 8.30 7.89 29.23
N ARG A 164 9.55 7.61 29.67
CA ARG A 164 10.05 8.07 30.97
C ARG A 164 10.14 9.59 31.01
N VAL A 165 10.73 10.19 29.98
CA VAL A 165 10.81 11.66 29.85
C VAL A 165 9.42 12.29 29.86
N ARG A 166 8.43 11.69 29.19
CA ARG A 166 7.04 12.19 29.23
C ARG A 166 6.44 12.09 30.63
N ALA A 167 6.64 10.99 31.34
CA ALA A 167 6.16 10.84 32.70
C ALA A 167 6.79 11.88 33.64
N ASP A 168 8.10 12.12 33.50
CA ASP A 168 8.82 13.12 34.28
C ASP A 168 8.32 14.55 33.98
N VAL A 169 8.09 14.87 32.70
CA VAL A 169 7.52 16.18 32.30
C VAL A 169 6.11 16.36 32.84
N LEU A 170 5.27 15.31 32.82
CA LEU A 170 3.93 15.37 33.41
C LEU A 170 3.99 15.60 34.92
N ALA A 171 4.87 14.90 35.63
CA ALA A 171 5.06 15.11 37.06
C ALA A 171 5.56 16.53 37.38
N GLN A 172 6.45 17.09 36.55
CA GLN A 172 6.91 18.47 36.70
C GLN A 172 5.79 19.49 36.44
N LEU A 173 4.91 19.23 35.47
CA LEU A 173 3.76 20.09 35.20
C LEU A 173 2.75 20.07 36.35
N ASP A 174 2.48 18.90 36.93
CA ASP A 174 1.59 18.76 38.09
C ASP A 174 2.18 19.47 39.32
N ALA A 175 3.49 19.31 39.55
CA ALA A 175 4.21 20.03 40.60
C ALA A 175 4.12 21.56 40.39
N PHE A 176 4.41 22.04 39.18
CA PHE A 176 4.31 23.46 38.84
C PHE A 176 2.88 24.01 39.03
N GLN A 177 1.85 23.25 38.66
CA GLN A 177 0.47 23.64 38.88
C GLN A 177 0.16 23.77 40.39
N SER A 178 0.67 22.85 41.20
CA SER A 178 0.50 22.89 42.65
C SER A 178 1.24 24.07 43.29
N ASP A 179 2.45 24.37 42.81
CA ASP A 179 3.26 25.50 43.27
C ASP A 179 2.62 26.83 42.88
N ALA A 180 2.07 26.95 41.67
CA ALA A 180 1.36 28.15 41.23
C ALA A 180 0.11 28.43 42.09
N ARG A 181 -0.64 27.37 42.46
CA ARG A 181 -1.78 27.49 43.39
C ARG A 181 -1.32 27.88 44.79
N ALA A 182 -0.24 27.28 45.29
CA ALA A 182 0.34 27.60 46.58
C ALA A 182 0.86 29.04 46.63
N PHE A 183 1.49 29.51 45.56
CA PHE A 183 1.94 30.90 45.40
C PHE A 183 0.76 31.88 45.42
N GLY A 184 -0.32 31.59 44.68
CA GLY A 184 -1.52 32.42 44.70
C GLY A 184 -2.12 32.55 46.11
N ASN A 185 -2.17 31.45 46.86
CA ASN A 185 -2.67 31.46 48.24
C ASN A 185 -1.73 32.21 49.20
N ARG A 186 -0.41 32.05 49.05
CA ARG A 186 0.59 32.80 49.85
C ARG A 186 0.53 34.29 49.57
N ALA A 187 0.45 34.69 48.30
CA ALA A 187 0.32 36.09 47.91
C ALA A 187 -0.96 36.73 48.47
N GLY A 188 -2.08 35.99 48.47
CA GLY A 188 -3.32 36.43 49.12
C GLY A 188 -3.16 36.66 50.62
N ASN A 189 -2.52 35.72 51.33
CA ASN A 189 -2.28 35.83 52.76
C ASN A 189 -1.29 36.95 53.11
N ASP A 190 -0.23 37.12 52.32
CA ASP A 190 0.75 38.19 52.51
C ASP A 190 0.12 39.57 52.30
N LEU A 191 -0.73 39.74 51.29
CA LEU A 191 -1.48 40.99 51.08
C LEU A 191 -2.40 41.29 52.27
N GLN A 192 -3.10 40.29 52.80
CA GLN A 192 -3.93 40.47 54.00
C GLN A 192 -3.10 40.88 55.22
N GLN A 193 -1.93 40.27 55.43
CA GLN A 193 -1.02 40.64 56.52
C GLN A 193 -0.46 42.05 56.35
N GLN A 194 -0.08 42.45 55.13
CA GLN A 194 0.41 43.80 54.85
C GLN A 194 -0.68 44.86 55.07
N ILE A 195 -1.91 44.61 54.61
CA ILE A 195 -3.05 45.51 54.87
C ILE A 195 -3.32 45.63 56.37
N HIS A 196 -3.28 44.51 57.10
CA HIS A 196 -3.48 44.50 58.55
C HIS A 196 -2.38 45.26 59.31
N GLN A 197 -1.12 45.08 58.91
CA GLN A 197 0.00 45.82 59.49
C GLN A 197 -0.07 47.31 59.17
N ALA A 198 -0.43 47.68 57.94
CA ALA A 198 -0.65 49.07 57.55
C ALA A 198 -1.79 49.71 58.36
N ARG A 199 -2.89 49.00 58.59
CA ARG A 199 -4.00 49.47 59.45
C ARG A 199 -3.53 49.70 60.89
N LYS A 200 -2.84 48.72 61.48
CA LYS A 200 -2.29 48.86 62.85
C LYS A 200 -1.27 50.00 62.97
N TRP A 201 -0.50 50.25 61.91
CA TRP A 201 0.44 51.37 61.88
C TRP A 201 -0.30 52.71 61.86
N LEU A 202 -1.34 52.84 61.02
CA LEU A 202 -2.19 54.03 60.97
C LEU A 202 -2.89 54.31 62.31
N GLU A 203 -3.40 53.27 62.97
CA GLU A 203 -4.02 53.41 64.30
C GLU A 203 -3.02 53.97 65.34
N ARG A 204 -1.77 53.48 65.36
CA ARG A 204 -0.74 54.02 66.27
C ARG A 204 -0.37 55.46 65.99
N VAL A 205 -0.25 55.84 64.72
CA VAL A 205 0.09 57.23 64.31
C VAL A 205 -1.04 58.21 64.63
N LEU A 206 -2.28 57.74 64.78
CA LEU A 206 -3.43 58.55 65.15
C LEU A 206 -3.63 58.68 66.68
N GLU A 207 -3.02 57.80 67.47
CA GLU A 207 -3.06 57.83 68.94
C GLU A 207 -1.92 58.68 69.56
N ASP A 208 -0.83 58.92 68.82
CA ASP A 208 0.25 59.86 69.14
C ASP A 208 -0.07 61.30 68.69
#